data_AF-A0A923HZE9-F1
#
_entry.id   AF-A0A923HZE9-F1
#
_cell.length_a   1.000
_cell.length_b   1.000
_cell.length_c   1.000
_cell.angle_alpha   90.00
_cell.angle_beta   90.00
_cell.angle_gamma   90.00
#
_symmetry.space_group_name_H-M   'P 1'
#
loop_
_entity.id
_entity.type
_entity.pdbx_description
1 polymer ?
#
loop_
_entity_poly.entity_id
_entity_poly.type
_entity_poly.pdbx_seq_one_letter_code
_entity_poly.pdbx_strand_id
1 'polypeptide(L)' 'MNDLYGHHEGDRLIKGFACVLENISNDRIFAGRYGGDEFIIIVHGWRFRKI' A
#
# COMPACT_ATOMS: atom_id res chain seq x y z
N MET A 1 16.53 7.08 1.93
CA MET A 1 16.12 6.25 3.11
C MET A 1 16.87 4.91 3.12
N ASN A 2 16.84 4.14 2.02
CA ASN A 2 17.63 2.90 1.86
C ASN A 2 19.15 3.10 1.99
N ASP A 3 19.68 4.25 1.59
CA ASP A 3 21.12 4.56 1.70
C ASP A 3 21.56 4.92 3.13
N LEU A 4 20.61 5.22 4.03
CA LEU A 4 20.89 5.71 5.40
C LEU A 4 20.65 4.64 6.49
N TYR A 5 19.79 3.65 6.22
CA TYR A 5 19.38 2.61 7.18
C TYR A 5 19.60 1.17 6.67
N GLY A 6 20.09 1.01 5.44
CA GLY A 6 20.32 -0.29 4.81
C GLY A 6 19.06 -0.87 4.15
N HIS A 7 19.25 -1.62 3.05
CA HIS A 7 18.17 -2.22 2.26
C HIS A 7 17.16 -3.05 3.07
N HIS A 8 17.61 -3.67 4.16
CA HIS A 8 16.78 -4.50 5.03
C HIS A 8 15.66 -3.71 5.73
N GLU A 9 15.88 -2.45 6.09
CA GLU A 9 14.83 -1.61 6.69
C GLU A 9 13.80 -1.16 5.65
N GLY A 10 14.26 -0.88 4.42
CA GLY A 10 13.36 -0.62 3.29
C GLY A 10 12.44 -1.80 3.00
N ASP A 11 12.98 -3.02 2.98
CA ASP A 11 12.21 -4.24 2.79
C ASP A 11 11.20 -4.48 3.91
N ARG A 12 11.57 -4.17 5.17
CA ARG A 12 10.65 -4.25 6.31
C ARG A 12 9.47 -3.29 6.14
N LEU A 13 9.74 -2.05 5.75
CA LEU A 13 8.71 -1.04 5.55
C LEU A 13 7.75 -1.44 4.43
N ILE A 14 8.29 -1.88 3.29
CA ILE A 14 7.50 -2.34 2.13
C ILE A 14 6.62 -3.54 2.51
N LYS A 15 7.16 -4.52 3.24
CA LYS A 15 6.39 -5.68 3.73
C LYS A 15 5.31 -5.29 4.73
N GLY A 16 5.60 -4.38 5.66
CA GLY A 16 4.62 -3.86 6.60
C GLY A 16 3.48 -3.15 5.89
N PHE A 17 3.80 -2.32 4.89
CA PHE A 17 2.80 -1.61 4.09
C PHE A 17 1.93 -2.59 3.28
N ALA A 18 2.55 -3.59 2.65
CA ALA A 18 1.81 -4.65 1.94
C ALA A 18 0.84 -5.41 2.87
N CYS A 19 1.24 -5.71 4.11
CA CYS A 19 0.36 -6.35 5.09
C CYS A 19 -0.85 -5.46 5.46
N VAL A 20 -0.64 -4.15 5.61
CA VAL A 20 -1.74 -3.21 5.83
C VAL A 20 -2.69 -3.19 4.62
N LEU A 21 -2.15 -3.17 3.40
CA LEU A 21 -2.94 -3.19 2.17
C LEU A 21 -3.74 -4.49 2.00
N GLU A 22 -3.18 -5.63 2.40
CA GLU A 22 -3.86 -6.92 2.39
C GLU A 22 -5.05 -6.92 3.36
N ASN A 23 -4.89 -6.35 4.56
CA ASN A 23 -5.97 -6.26 5.55
C ASN A 23 -7.15 -5.37 5.12
N ILE A 24 -6.93 -4.40 4.24
CA ILE A 24 -8.00 -3.54 3.71
C ILE A 24 -8.58 -4.06 2.40
N SER A 25 -7.93 -5.04 1.76
CA SER A 25 -8.36 -5.60 0.48
C SER A 25 -9.61 -6.46 0.67
N ASN A 26 -10.57 -6.32 -0.24
CA ASN A 26 -11.82 -7.08 -0.27
C ASN A 26 -12.44 -7.00 -1.67
N ASP A 27 -13.63 -7.57 -1.86
CA ASP A 27 -14.34 -7.59 -3.16
C ASP A 27 -14.53 -6.22 -3.82
N ARG A 28 -14.41 -5.12 -3.06
CA ARG A 28 -14.54 -3.74 -3.56
C ARG A 28 -13.24 -2.95 -3.51
N ILE A 29 -12.20 -3.47 -2.88
CA ILE A 29 -10.92 -2.78 -2.67
C ILE A 29 -9.81 -3.67 -3.19
N PHE A 30 -9.24 -3.28 -4.32
CA PHE A 30 -8.02 -3.88 -4.84
C PHE A 30 -6.83 -3.01 -4.42
N ALA A 31 -5.85 -3.59 -3.75
CA ALA A 31 -4.61 -2.91 -3.40
C ALA A 31 -3.40 -3.71 -3.86
N GLY A 32 -2.35 -3.02 -4.32
CA GLY A 32 -1.15 -3.68 -4.83
C GLY A 32 0.05 -2.75 -4.93
N ARG A 33 1.23 -3.35 -5.06
CA ARG A 33 2.49 -2.64 -5.32
C ARG A 33 2.68 -2.47 -6.82
N TYR A 34 2.90 -1.23 -7.26
CA TYR A 34 3.10 -0.89 -8.67
C TYR A 34 4.59 -0.78 -9.02
N GLY A 35 5.39 -0.21 -8.12
CA GLY A 35 6.81 0.07 -8.33
C GLY A 35 7.66 -0.23 -7.10
N GLY A 36 8.86 0.35 -7.02
CA GLY A 36 9.80 0.13 -5.92
C GLY A 36 9.18 0.45 -4.55
N ASP A 37 8.65 1.65 -4.38
CA ASP A 37 7.99 2.15 -3.18
C ASP A 37 6.57 2.66 -3.46
N GLU A 38 6.06 2.44 -4.67
CA GLU A 38 4.76 2.92 -5.14
C GLU A 38 3.67 1.85 -4.95
N PHE A 39 2.54 2.27 -4.38
CA PHE A 39 1.36 1.43 -4.14
C PHE A 39 0.10 2.07 -4.74
N ILE A 40 -0.80 1.22 -5.22
CA ILE A 40 -2.07 1.62 -5.84
C ILE A 40 -3.22 0.98 -5.06
N ILE A 41 -4.29 1.75 -4.85
CA ILE A 41 -5.56 1.27 -4.30
C ILE A 41 -6.67 1.67 -5.27
N ILE A 42 -7.49 0.71 -5.66
CA ILE A 42 -8.67 0.89 -6.49
C ILE A 42 -9.88 0.55 -5.62
N VAL A 43 -10.75 1.54 -5.40
CA VAL A 43 -11.97 1.39 -4.60
C VAL A 43 -13.19 1.46 -5.51
N HIS A 44 -13.93 0.35 -5.58
CA HIS A 44 -15.13 0.27 -6.39
C HIS A 44 -16.34 0.82 -5.67
N GLY A 45 -17.12 1.68 -6.33
CA GLY A 45 -18.33 2.27 -5.77
C GLY A 45 -18.09 3.32 -4.68
N TRP A 46 -16.89 3.91 -4.63
CA TRP A 46 -16.62 5.01 -3.71
C TRP A 46 -17.51 6.21 -4.03
N ARG A 47 -18.28 6.68 -3.05
CA ARG A 47 -19.15 7.85 -3.19
C ARG A 47 -18.63 8.97 -2.30
N PHE A 48 -18.11 10.01 -2.92
CA PHE A 48 -17.67 11.19 -2.18
C PHE A 48 -18.87 11.86 -1.53
N ARG A 49 -18.84 12.00 -0.20
CA ARG A 49 -19.82 12.76 0.56
C ARG A 49 -19.16 14.06 0.99
N LYS A 50 -19.60 15.19 0.43
CA LYS A 50 -19.23 16.50 0.97
C LYS A 50 -19.87 16.61 2.36
N ILE A 51 -19.04 16.96 3.34
CA ILE A 51 -19.45 17.40 4.68
C ILE A 51 -20.09 18.78 4.55
#